data_AF-A0A239GV33-F1
#
_entry.id   AF-A0A239GV33-F1
#
_cell.length_a   1.000
_cell.length_b   1.000
_cell.length_c   1.000
_cell.angle_alpha   90.00
_cell.angle_beta   90.00
_cell.angle_gamma   90.00
#
_symmetry.space_group_name_H-M   'P 1'
#
loop_
_entity.id
_entity.type
_entity.pdbx_description
1 polymer ?
#
loop_
_entity_poly.entity_id
_entity_poly.type
_entity_poly.pdbx_seq_one_letter_code
_entity_poly.pdbx_strand_id
1 'polypeptide(L)'
;MTAVQVDVHHLTHTCPANPDEPHPYDTRRTIVAIAPGGPCRNPVTVRFGDTTAVIDCGRRLPREQRCPACRITVIEHTVTFTHPGHHGPQHPTTGIAA
;
A
#
# COMPACT_ATOMS: atom_id res chain seq x y z
N MET A 1 -14.84 -7.52 8.97
CA MET A 1 -13.57 -7.28 8.29
C MET A 1 -13.78 -6.06 7.47
N THR A 2 -12.91 -5.07 7.60
CA THR A 2 -12.89 -3.94 6.68
C THR A 2 -12.04 -4.36 5.48
N ALA A 3 -12.62 -4.35 4.29
CA ALA A 3 -11.88 -4.56 3.05
C ALA A 3 -11.58 -3.20 2.41
N VAL A 4 -10.31 -2.93 2.13
CA VAL A 4 -9.88 -1.72 1.42
C VAL A 4 -9.37 -2.18 0.06
N GLN A 5 -10.04 -1.74 -1.00
CA GLN A 5 -9.60 -2.00 -2.36
C GLN A 5 -8.67 -0.86 -2.79
N VAL A 6 -7.49 -1.23 -3.27
CA VAL A 6 -6.45 -0.30 -3.66
C VAL A 6 -6.00 -0.62 -5.07
N ASP A 7 -6.11 0.38 -5.94
CA ASP A 7 -5.52 0.33 -7.28
C ASP A 7 -4.06 0.74 -7.19
N VAL A 8 -3.18 -0.05 -7.80
CA VAL A 8 -1.73 0.16 -7.80
C VAL A 8 -1.26 0.38 -9.24
N HIS A 9 -0.58 1.51 -9.46
CA HIS A 9 0.09 1.85 -10.71
C HIS A 9 1.59 1.86 -10.50
N HIS A 10 2.30 1.05 -11.28
CA HIS A 10 3.75 0.98 -11.25
C HIS A 10 4.33 1.72 -12.46
N LEU A 11 5.17 2.71 -12.19
CA LEU A 11 6.01 3.38 -13.18
C LEU A 11 7.41 2.77 -13.07
N THR A 12 7.83 2.08 -14.13
CA THR A 12 9.12 1.36 -14.15
C THR A 12 10.10 2.05 -15.08
N HIS A 13 11.40 1.88 -14.85
CA HIS A 13 12.45 2.35 -15.76
C HIS A 13 13.59 1.33 -15.80
N THR A 14 14.47 1.47 -16.78
CA THR A 14 15.81 0.85 -16.78
C THR A 14 16.83 1.96 -16.51
N CYS A 15 17.90 1.63 -15.80
CA CYS A 15 18.97 2.59 -15.49
C CYS A 15 20.33 1.96 -15.78
N PRO A 16 21.42 2.74 -15.89
CA PRO A 16 22.73 2.17 -16.21
C PRO A 16 23.23 1.16 -15.18
N ALA A 17 22.78 1.30 -13.92
CA ALA A 17 23.14 0.40 -12.84
C ALA A 17 22.40 -0.96 -12.90
N ASN A 18 21.24 -1.00 -13.56
CA ASN A 18 20.50 -2.22 -13.85
C ASN A 18 19.85 -2.09 -15.25
N PRO A 19 20.65 -2.25 -16.31
CA PRO A 19 20.22 -1.93 -17.67
C PRO A 19 19.24 -2.98 -18.22
N ASP A 20 19.29 -4.20 -17.69
CA ASP A 20 18.61 -5.35 -18.26
C ASP A 20 17.20 -5.56 -17.67
N GLU A 21 16.90 -4.97 -16.52
CA GLU A 21 15.63 -5.21 -15.82
C GLU A 21 14.86 -3.91 -15.52
N PRO A 22 13.67 -3.72 -16.12
CA PRO A 22 12.76 -2.65 -15.74
C PRO A 22 12.34 -2.78 -14.27
N HIS A 23 12.59 -1.75 -13.47
CA HIS A 23 12.24 -1.73 -12.05
C HIS A 23 11.43 -0.47 -11.68
N PRO A 24 10.50 -0.57 -10.71
CA PRO A 24 9.70 0.57 -10.28
C PRO A 24 10.56 1.73 -9.76
N TYR A 25 10.30 2.94 -10.22
CA TYR A 25 10.81 4.17 -9.59
C TYR A 25 9.72 5.00 -8.91
N ASP A 26 8.47 4.85 -9.37
CA ASP A 26 7.30 5.44 -8.74
C ASP A 26 6.20 4.37 -8.66
N THR A 27 5.52 4.32 -7.52
CA THR A 27 4.37 3.44 -7.30
C THR A 27 3.27 4.26 -6.67
N ARG A 28 2.21 4.49 -7.46
CA ARG A 28 1.05 5.26 -7.01
C ARG A 28 -0.06 4.31 -6.59
N ARG A 29 -0.65 4.59 -5.44
CA ARG A 29 -1.73 3.81 -4.85
C ARG A 29 -2.95 4.68 -4.66
N THR A 30 -4.10 4.19 -5.07
CA THR A 30 -5.38 4.89 -4.92
C THR A 30 -6.37 3.97 -4.22
N ILE A 31 -6.98 4.44 -3.13
CA ILE A 31 -8.09 3.71 -2.51
C ILE A 31 -9.32 3.90 -3.39
N VAL A 32 -9.85 2.81 -3.94
CA VAL A 32 -11.02 2.86 -4.84
C VAL A 32 -12.32 2.46 -4.16
N ALA A 33 -12.24 1.65 -3.11
CA ALA A 33 -13.39 1.32 -2.30
C ALA A 33 -13.00 0.92 -0.88
N ILE A 34 -13.92 1.16 0.06
CA ILE A 34 -13.83 0.67 1.42
C ILE A 34 -15.16 -0.01 1.74
N ALA A 35 -15.11 -1.32 1.99
CA ALA A 35 -16.22 -2.05 2.59
C ALA A 35 -15.99 -2.10 4.11
N PRO A 36 -16.74 -1.32 4.92
CA PRO A 36 -16.53 -1.26 6.35
C PRO A 36 -16.84 -2.61 7.00
N GLY A 37 -16.00 -3.00 7.96
CA GLY A 37 -16.36 -4.04 8.90
C GLY A 37 -17.56 -3.62 9.74
N GLY A 38 -18.40 -4.59 10.11
CA GLY A 38 -19.40 -4.38 11.16
C GLY A 38 -18.76 -4.08 12.53
N PRO A 39 -19.58 -3.93 13.58
CA PRO A 39 -19.09 -3.61 14.93
C PRO A 39 -18.14 -4.69 15.48
N CYS A 40 -17.29 -4.29 16.43
CA CYS A 40 -16.41 -5.22 17.11
C CYS A 40 -17.20 -6.35 17.77
N ARG A 41 -16.74 -7.58 17.58
CA ARG A 41 -17.37 -8.79 18.14
C ARG A 41 -16.64 -9.35 19.36
N ASN A 42 -15.51 -8.74 19.72
CA ASN A 42 -14.72 -9.10 20.89
C ASN A 42 -14.05 -7.85 21.46
N PRO A 43 -14.82 -6.90 22.03
CA PRO A 43 -14.24 -5.72 22.64
C PRO A 43 -13.40 -6.10 23.87
N VAL A 44 -12.38 -5.31 24.17
CA VAL A 44 -11.47 -5.55 25.29
C VAL A 44 -11.55 -4.44 26.32
N THR A 45 -11.47 -4.80 27.58
CA THR A 45 -11.35 -3.84 28.68
C THR A 45 -9.90 -3.42 28.83
N VAL A 46 -9.65 -2.12 28.80
CA VAL A 46 -8.35 -1.51 29.06
C VAL A 46 -8.41 -0.65 30.32
N ARG A 47 -7.30 -0.60 31.06
CA ARG A 47 -7.12 0.28 32.22
C ARG A 47 -6.20 1.43 31.85
N PHE A 48 -6.61 2.65 32.19
CA PHE A 48 -5.82 3.87 32.11
C PHE A 48 -5.80 4.50 33.51
N GLY A 49 -4.80 4.14 34.32
CA GLY A 49 -4.79 4.45 35.75
C GLY A 49 -6.01 3.84 36.45
N ASP A 50 -6.80 4.69 37.11
CA ASP A 50 -8.00 4.29 37.86
C ASP A 50 -9.26 4.14 36.97
N THR A 51 -9.17 4.45 35.68
CA THR A 51 -10.31 4.36 34.75
C THR A 51 -10.23 3.07 33.93
N THR A 52 -11.37 2.38 33.79
CA THR A 52 -11.54 1.30 32.82
C THR A 52 -12.37 1.78 31.63
N ALA A 53 -11.98 1.34 30.43
CA ALA A 53 -12.75 1.58 29.21
C ALA A 53 -12.86 0.29 28.41
N VAL A 54 -14.01 0.11 27.73
CA VAL A 54 -14.21 -0.98 26.77
C VAL A 54 -13.96 -0.42 25.39
N ILE A 55 -13.02 -1.02 24.66
CA ILE A 55 -12.62 -0.57 23.31
C ILE A 55 -12.62 -1.74 22.33
N ASP A 56 -12.74 -1.45 21.04
CA ASP A 56 -12.62 -2.46 20.00
C ASP A 56 -11.26 -3.18 20.07
N CYS A 57 -11.25 -4.52 20.00
CA CYS A 57 -9.99 -5.29 20.03
C CYS A 57 -8.98 -4.84 18.97
N GLY A 58 -9.43 -4.30 17.84
CA GLY A 58 -8.57 -3.77 16.78
C GLY A 58 -7.63 -2.65 17.23
N ARG A 59 -7.99 -1.92 18.29
CA ARG A 59 -7.21 -0.80 18.81
C ARG A 59 -6.08 -1.21 19.74
N ARG A 60 -6.11 -2.47 20.24
CA ARG A 60 -5.19 -2.92 21.30
C ARG A 60 -4.48 -4.23 20.99
N LEU A 61 -5.19 -5.21 20.45
CA LEU A 61 -4.66 -6.56 20.26
C LEU A 61 -3.83 -6.67 18.97
N PRO A 62 -2.86 -7.60 18.90
CA PRO A 62 -2.19 -7.95 17.65
C PRO A 62 -3.16 -8.63 16.67
N ARG A 63 -2.81 -8.67 15.37
CA ARG A 63 -3.72 -9.04 14.28
C ARG A 63 -4.33 -10.43 14.47
N GLU A 64 -3.55 -11.37 14.94
CA GLU A 64 -3.91 -12.79 15.13
C GLU A 64 -5.02 -12.94 16.18
N GLN A 65 -5.06 -12.03 17.16
CA GLN A 65 -6.02 -12.03 18.26
C GLN A 65 -7.24 -11.13 18.03
N ARG A 66 -7.25 -10.31 16.97
CA ARG A 66 -8.40 -9.45 16.62
C ARG A 66 -9.56 -10.30 16.11
N CYS A 67 -10.78 -9.92 16.46
CA CYS A 67 -11.97 -10.49 15.82
C CYS A 67 -12.02 -10.12 14.32
N PRO A 68 -12.73 -10.90 13.47
CA PRO A 68 -12.81 -10.62 12.05
C PRO A 68 -13.34 -9.22 11.72
N ALA A 69 -14.21 -8.65 12.55
CA ALA A 69 -14.75 -7.30 12.35
C ALA A 69 -13.65 -6.22 12.38
N CYS A 70 -12.71 -6.33 13.31
CA CYS A 70 -11.61 -5.38 13.52
C CYS A 70 -10.34 -5.66 12.71
N ARG A 71 -10.36 -6.67 11.83
CA ARG A 71 -9.26 -6.94 10.90
C ARG A 71 -9.47 -6.12 9.64
N ILE A 72 -8.37 -5.53 9.15
CA ILE A 72 -8.30 -4.87 7.86
C ILE A 72 -7.66 -5.84 6.87
N THR A 73 -8.26 -5.98 5.70
CA THR A 73 -7.70 -6.68 4.55
C THR A 73 -7.55 -5.67 3.44
N VAL A 74 -6.34 -5.58 2.89
CA VAL A 74 -6.07 -4.78 1.69
C VAL A 74 -6.14 -5.71 0.50
N ILE A 75 -6.95 -5.36 -0.48
CA ILE A 75 -7.08 -6.07 -1.75
C ILE A 75 -6.46 -5.16 -2.80
N GLU A 76 -5.31 -5.56 -3.33
CA GLU A 76 -4.58 -4.78 -4.33
C GLU A 76 -4.97 -5.21 -5.74
N HIS A 77 -5.29 -4.24 -6.59
CA HIS A 77 -5.50 -4.43 -8.02
C HIS A 77 -4.39 -3.72 -8.77
N THR A 78 -3.59 -4.46 -9.55
CA THR A 78 -2.60 -3.83 -10.42
C THR A 78 -3.28 -3.34 -11.69
N VAL A 79 -3.41 -2.03 -11.84
CA VAL A 79 -4.21 -1.42 -12.92
C VAL A 79 -3.35 -1.07 -14.13
N THR A 80 -2.12 -0.62 -13.94
CA THR A 80 -1.25 -0.26 -15.06
C THR A 80 0.23 -0.40 -14.72
N PHE A 81 1.00 -0.89 -15.69
CA PHE A 81 2.44 -0.73 -15.75
C PHE A 81 2.78 0.27 -16.86
N THR A 82 3.59 1.28 -16.56
CA THR A 82 4.08 2.22 -17.55
C THR A 82 5.60 2.27 -17.51
N HIS A 83 6.23 2.02 -18.65
CA HIS A 83 7.67 2.07 -18.82
C HIS A 83 8.04 3.21 -19.78
N PRO A 84 8.52 4.37 -19.30
CA PRO A 84 8.88 5.50 -20.14
C PRO A 84 10.27 5.34 -20.81
N GLY A 85 10.96 4.21 -20.59
CA GLY A 85 12.29 3.94 -21.13
C GLY A 85 13.41 4.18 -20.11
N HIS A 86 14.62 4.36 -20.62
CA HIS A 86 15.82 4.47 -19.80
C HIS A 86 15.87 5.81 -19.06
N HIS A 87 15.92 5.79 -17.73
CA HIS A 87 16.08 6.97 -16.88
C HIS A 87 17.51 7.01 -16.33
N GLY A 88 18.31 7.96 -16.81
CA GLY A 88 19.67 8.25 -16.34
C GLY A 88 20.00 9.72 -16.63
N PRO A 89 21.14 10.26 -16.16
CA PRO A 89 21.61 11.55 -16.66
C PRO A 89 21.60 11.45 -18.19
N GLN A 90 20.96 12.40 -18.86
CA GLN A 90 20.98 12.48 -20.31
C GLN A 90 22.46 12.41 -20.69
N HIS A 91 22.92 11.29 -21.24
CA HIS A 91 24.14 11.34 -22.02
C HIS A 91 23.87 12.43 -23.04
N PRO A 92 24.68 13.49 -23.11
CA PRO A 92 24.49 14.51 -24.11
C PRO A 92 24.35 13.76 -25.43
N THR A 93 23.18 13.88 -26.03
CA THR A 93 22.94 13.38 -27.37
C THR A 93 23.99 14.10 -28.19
N THR A 94 25.07 13.38 -28.52
CA THR A 94 26.13 13.90 -29.36
C THR A 94 25.47 14.15 -30.71
N GLY A 95 25.02 15.39 -30.90
CA GLY A 95 24.63 15.87 -32.19
C GLY A 95 25.85 15.81 -33.08
N ILE A 96 25.76 15.06 -34.17
CA ILE A 96 26.32 15.48 -35.46
C ILE A 96 25.33 15.02 -36.53
N ALA A 97 24.49 15.95 -36.95
CA ALA A 97 24.06 16.01 -38.34
C ALA A 97 25.17 16.72 -39.12
N ALA A 98 25.74 16.03 -40.11
CA ALA A 98 26.36 16.56 -41.34
C ALA A 98 26.80 15.37 -42.20
#